data_AF-A0AAN9MP03-F1
#
_entry.id   AF-A0AAN9MP03-F1
#
_cell.length_a   1.000
_cell.length_b   1.000
_cell.length_c   1.000
_cell.angle_alpha   90.00
_cell.angle_beta   90.00
_cell.angle_gamma   90.00
#
_symmetry.space_group_name_H-M   'P 1'
#
loop_
_entity.id
_entity.type
_entity.pdbx_description
1 polymer ?
#
loop_
_entity_poly.entity_id
_entity_poly.type
_entity_poly.pdbx_seq_one_letter_code
_entity_poly.pdbx_strand_id
1 'polypeptide(L)'
;MKALGIVVGAAPLPLVCSSGRNHRFRVSSSSSSPGFKTVEQVGIAAAKPEYKPGVFDDMFLNLFRNKLVQEVGWDSKEPGYDGLIEVAHRLMMKGTSNSTTVEAAVRILRSLFPPYLLELYKMLIAPIGGGRIAAMMVARVTVLTCQWLMGPSKVNSVDLPDGTSCSSGVYVERCRYLEESKCVGICTNTCKFPTQTFFKDHMGVPLLMEPNFGDYSCQFKFGVLPPQDDAILKEPCLEACPNASRRRMVAKNVDVTTCPKT
;
A
#
# COMPACT_ATOMS: atom_id res chain seq x y z
N MET A 1 45.50 -53.41 -38.14
CA MET A 1 46.55 -52.56 -37.54
C MET A 1 46.07 -52.25 -36.12
N LYS A 2 46.77 -52.66 -35.06
CA LYS A 2 47.85 -51.92 -34.33
C LYS A 2 47.40 -50.52 -33.85
N ALA A 3 47.55 -50.10 -32.58
CA ALA A 3 47.94 -50.81 -31.34
C ALA A 3 47.57 -49.98 -30.06
N LEU A 4 47.93 -50.51 -28.87
CA LEU A 4 47.83 -49.97 -27.49
C LEU A 4 48.55 -48.60 -27.31
N GLY A 5 48.47 -47.82 -26.20
CA GLY A 5 47.92 -47.95 -24.82
C GLY A 5 48.12 -46.59 -24.07
N ILE A 6 48.17 -46.42 -22.73
CA ILE A 6 47.91 -47.26 -21.52
C ILE A 6 47.79 -46.31 -20.27
N VAL A 7 47.46 -46.79 -19.06
CA VAL A 7 47.13 -45.97 -17.84
C VAL A 7 48.27 -45.86 -16.80
N VAL A 8 48.41 -44.70 -16.12
CA VAL A 8 48.85 -44.48 -14.70
C VAL A 8 48.70 -42.98 -14.31
N GLY A 9 48.50 -42.53 -13.06
CA GLY A 9 48.12 -43.27 -11.85
C GLY A 9 48.75 -42.85 -10.48
N ALA A 10 48.68 -41.58 -10.01
CA ALA A 10 49.20 -41.19 -8.67
C ALA A 10 48.57 -39.93 -8.01
N ALA A 11 48.74 -39.78 -6.69
CA ALA A 11 48.27 -38.70 -5.78
C ALA A 11 49.16 -38.67 -4.50
N PRO A 12 48.85 -37.96 -3.39
CA PRO A 12 48.60 -36.51 -3.18
C PRO A 12 49.46 -35.88 -2.02
N LEU A 13 49.20 -34.60 -1.65
CA LEU A 13 49.55 -33.93 -0.37
C LEU A 13 51.06 -33.55 -0.16
N PRO A 14 51.46 -32.67 0.81
CA PRO A 14 50.72 -32.23 2.00
C PRO A 14 50.66 -30.72 2.37
N LEU A 15 49.79 -30.51 3.35
CA LEU A 15 49.57 -29.40 4.29
C LEU A 15 50.83 -28.70 4.86
N VAL A 16 50.79 -27.35 4.99
CA VAL A 16 51.46 -26.59 6.07
C VAL A 16 50.59 -25.41 6.51
N CYS A 17 50.26 -25.35 7.80
CA CYS A 17 49.80 -24.12 8.48
C CYS A 17 50.97 -23.53 9.29
N SER A 18 51.03 -22.21 9.46
CA SER A 18 51.93 -21.58 10.44
C SER A 18 51.31 -20.32 11.06
N SER A 19 51.72 -19.99 12.28
CA SER A 19 51.14 -18.94 13.12
C SER A 19 52.19 -17.89 13.51
N GLY A 20 51.86 -16.60 13.39
CA GLY A 20 52.85 -15.51 13.27
C GLY A 20 52.54 -14.21 14.02
N ARG A 21 51.95 -14.31 15.23
CA ARG A 21 51.98 -13.37 16.37
C ARG A 21 52.41 -11.89 16.12
N ASN A 22 51.46 -10.97 16.30
CA ASN A 22 51.57 -9.57 16.76
C ASN A 22 52.81 -8.71 16.41
N HIS A 23 52.59 -7.59 15.71
CA HIS A 23 53.23 -6.32 16.07
C HIS A 23 52.22 -5.16 16.07
N ARG A 24 52.28 -4.30 17.10
CA ARG A 24 51.51 -3.05 17.17
C ARG A 24 52.21 -1.99 16.33
N PHE A 25 51.50 -1.38 15.38
CA PHE A 25 51.84 -0.04 14.90
C PHE A 25 50.67 0.92 15.13
N ARG A 26 50.96 2.03 15.80
CA ARG A 26 50.00 3.05 16.22
C ARG A 26 50.25 4.30 15.38
N VAL A 27 49.51 4.46 14.30
CA VAL A 27 49.54 5.69 13.49
C VAL A 27 48.33 6.54 13.89
N SER A 28 48.60 7.67 14.54
CA SER A 28 47.58 8.70 14.79
C SER A 28 47.51 9.64 13.59
N SER A 29 46.45 9.55 12.78
CA SER A 29 46.16 10.50 11.69
C SER A 29 44.89 11.30 12.02
N SER A 30 45.08 12.45 12.66
CA SER A 30 43.99 13.39 12.94
C SER A 30 43.39 13.94 11.65
N SER A 31 42.14 13.58 11.37
CA SER A 31 41.34 14.15 10.28
C SER A 31 40.02 14.66 10.84
N SER A 32 39.82 15.98 10.77
CA SER A 32 38.67 16.69 11.30
C SER A 32 37.43 16.41 10.44
N SER A 33 36.65 15.39 10.83
CA SER A 33 35.33 15.16 10.26
C SER A 33 34.37 16.27 10.72
N PRO A 34 33.60 16.93 9.82
CA PRO A 34 32.58 17.88 10.23
C PRO A 34 31.56 17.19 11.16
N GLY A 35 31.23 17.83 12.27
CA GLY A 35 30.30 17.26 13.24
C GLY A 35 28.95 16.96 12.60
N PHE A 36 28.55 15.68 12.63
CA PHE A 36 27.21 15.25 12.26
C PHE A 36 26.23 15.91 13.23
N LYS A 37 25.68 17.06 12.84
CA LYS A 37 24.65 17.74 13.62
C LYS A 37 23.41 16.85 13.61
N THR A 38 23.16 16.21 14.76
CA THR A 38 21.90 15.58 15.08
C THR A 38 20.77 16.52 14.65
N VAL A 39 19.93 16.08 13.71
CA VAL A 39 18.70 16.79 13.39
C VAL A 39 17.82 16.62 14.62
N GLU A 40 17.83 17.66 15.45
CA GLU A 40 17.13 17.72 16.72
C GLU A 40 15.65 17.42 16.50
N GLN A 41 15.02 16.71 17.44
CA GLN A 41 13.63 16.27 17.33
C GLN A 41 12.67 17.46 17.49
N VAL A 42 12.60 18.33 16.48
CA VAL A 42 11.49 19.27 16.27
C VAL A 42 10.28 18.46 15.77
N GLY A 43 9.86 17.52 16.63
CA GLY A 43 8.64 16.75 16.50
C GLY A 43 7.45 17.67 16.78
N ILE A 44 7.18 18.58 15.86
CA ILE A 44 5.84 19.12 15.69
C ILE A 44 5.01 17.94 15.19
N ALA A 45 4.51 17.15 16.13
CA ALA A 45 3.36 16.29 15.94
C ALA A 45 2.18 17.22 15.61
N ALA A 46 2.06 17.58 14.33
CA ALA A 46 0.98 18.40 13.83
C ALA A 46 -0.34 17.79 14.32
N ALA A 47 -1.09 18.56 15.10
CA ALA A 47 -2.23 18.05 15.85
C ALA A 47 -3.15 17.27 14.90
N LYS A 48 -3.39 15.99 15.22
CA LYS A 48 -4.11 15.05 14.35
C LYS A 48 -5.40 15.72 13.88
N PRO A 49 -5.60 15.97 12.57
CA PRO A 49 -6.76 16.70 12.08
C PRO A 49 -8.04 15.92 12.39
N GLU A 50 -8.69 16.27 13.50
CA GLU A 50 -9.77 15.47 14.05
C GLU A 50 -11.03 15.65 13.21
N TYR A 51 -11.31 14.64 12.41
CA TYR A 51 -12.50 14.60 11.57
C TYR A 51 -13.76 14.47 12.44
N LYS A 52 -14.63 15.48 12.36
CA LYS A 52 -15.91 15.50 13.07
C LYS A 52 -16.89 14.53 12.41
N PRO A 53 -17.46 13.54 13.12
CA PRO A 53 -18.41 12.61 12.55
C PRO A 53 -19.63 13.30 11.95
N GLY A 54 -19.95 12.94 10.70
CA GLY A 54 -21.19 13.27 10.01
C GLY A 54 -22.34 12.33 10.40
N VAL A 55 -23.56 12.77 10.11
CA VAL A 55 -24.82 12.11 10.58
C VAL A 55 -25.05 10.72 9.97
N PHE A 56 -24.34 10.38 8.89
CA PHE A 56 -24.46 9.09 8.18
C PHE A 56 -23.20 8.21 8.30
N ASP A 57 -22.20 8.65 9.05
CA ASP A 57 -20.87 8.02 9.05
C ASP A 57 -20.92 6.60 9.61
N ASP A 58 -21.63 6.40 10.72
CA ASP A 58 -21.87 5.06 11.29
C ASP A 58 -22.65 4.16 10.34
N MET A 59 -23.57 4.71 9.53
CA MET A 59 -24.30 3.92 8.52
C MET A 59 -23.36 3.46 7.41
N PHE A 60 -22.52 4.36 6.87
CA PHE A 60 -21.55 4.01 5.82
C PHE A 60 -20.46 3.07 6.33
N LEU A 61 -19.96 3.29 7.55
CA LEU A 61 -18.97 2.46 8.21
C LEU A 61 -19.51 1.04 8.41
N ASN A 62 -20.70 0.90 9.00
CA ASN A 62 -21.31 -0.42 9.21
C ASN A 62 -21.63 -1.10 7.88
N LEU A 63 -22.11 -0.39 6.86
CA LEU A 63 -22.32 -0.94 5.53
C LEU A 63 -21.02 -1.48 4.91
N PHE A 64 -19.94 -0.68 4.93
CA PHE A 64 -18.65 -1.07 4.37
C PHE A 64 -18.00 -2.23 5.14
N ARG A 65 -18.03 -2.18 6.48
CA ARG A 65 -17.58 -3.27 7.35
C ARG A 65 -18.36 -4.56 7.08
N ASN A 66 -19.68 -4.50 6.97
CA ASN A 66 -20.50 -5.67 6.65
C ASN A 66 -20.12 -6.31 5.30
N LYS A 67 -19.75 -5.52 4.29
CA LYS A 67 -19.27 -6.05 2.99
C LYS A 67 -17.87 -6.66 3.08
N LEU A 68 -16.97 -6.04 3.83
CA LEU A 68 -15.66 -6.61 4.17
C LEU A 68 -15.79 -7.93 4.93
N VAL A 69 -16.67 -8.01 5.92
CA VAL A 69 -16.96 -9.23 6.71
C VAL A 69 -17.54 -10.33 5.82
N GLN A 70 -18.43 -10.01 4.86
CA GLN A 70 -18.99 -10.97 3.90
C GLN A 70 -17.89 -11.58 2.99
N GLU A 71 -16.95 -10.78 2.49
CA GLU A 71 -15.85 -11.27 1.63
C GLU A 71 -14.75 -12.00 2.45
N VAL A 72 -14.46 -11.54 3.68
CA VAL A 72 -13.43 -12.14 4.55
C VAL A 72 -13.92 -13.41 5.25
N GLY A 73 -15.19 -13.48 5.65
CA GLY A 73 -15.76 -14.57 6.46
C GLY A 73 -15.42 -14.48 7.95
N TRP A 74 -15.11 -13.28 8.46
CA TRP A 74 -14.81 -13.00 9.86
C TRP A 74 -14.97 -11.51 10.16
N ASP A 75 -15.41 -11.17 11.37
CA ASP A 75 -15.47 -9.81 11.90
C ASP A 75 -14.59 -9.66 13.16
N SER A 76 -14.06 -8.45 13.36
CA SER A 76 -13.34 -8.07 14.57
C SER A 76 -14.27 -7.92 15.77
N LYS A 77 -13.70 -8.04 16.98
CA LYS A 77 -14.38 -7.69 18.23
C LYS A 77 -14.37 -6.18 18.50
N GLU A 78 -13.42 -5.44 17.93
CA GLU A 78 -13.30 -4.01 18.16
C GLU A 78 -14.45 -3.26 17.45
N PRO A 79 -15.06 -2.25 18.09
CA PRO A 79 -16.15 -1.49 17.49
C PRO A 79 -15.66 -0.56 16.38
N GLY A 80 -16.61 -0.03 15.61
CA GLY A 80 -16.37 1.07 14.68
C GLY A 80 -15.19 0.88 13.73
N TYR A 81 -14.33 1.90 13.65
CA TYR A 81 -13.30 2.04 12.63
C TYR A 81 -12.09 1.12 12.84
N ASP A 82 -11.74 0.82 14.09
CA ASP A 82 -10.52 0.05 14.37
C ASP A 82 -10.74 -1.44 14.04
N GLY A 83 -11.94 -1.96 14.33
CA GLY A 83 -12.36 -3.28 13.85
C GLY A 83 -12.55 -3.35 12.33
N LEU A 84 -12.95 -2.26 11.67
CA LEU A 84 -12.96 -2.17 10.20
C LEU A 84 -11.53 -2.31 9.64
N ILE A 85 -10.53 -1.65 10.25
CA ILE A 85 -9.12 -1.78 9.89
C ILE A 85 -8.64 -3.23 10.13
N GLU A 86 -8.97 -3.87 11.26
CA GLU A 86 -8.61 -5.28 11.50
C GLU A 86 -9.15 -6.23 10.42
N VAL A 87 -10.40 -6.06 9.97
CA VAL A 87 -10.98 -6.88 8.90
C VAL A 87 -10.27 -6.62 7.56
N ALA A 88 -9.84 -5.39 7.28
CA ALA A 88 -9.00 -5.07 6.11
C ALA A 88 -7.58 -5.68 6.19
N HIS A 89 -6.95 -5.69 7.37
CA HIS A 89 -5.71 -6.46 7.61
C HIS A 89 -5.91 -7.94 7.33
N ARG A 90 -7.06 -8.51 7.74
CA ARG A 90 -7.40 -9.91 7.50
C ARG A 90 -7.70 -10.22 6.03
N LEU A 91 -8.31 -9.30 5.29
CA LEU A 91 -8.48 -9.42 3.83
C LEU A 91 -7.12 -9.58 3.14
N MET A 92 -6.16 -8.70 3.46
CA MET A 92 -4.80 -8.75 2.91
C MET A 92 -4.01 -10.01 3.34
N MET A 93 -4.38 -10.65 4.45
CA MET A 93 -3.81 -11.93 4.89
C MET A 93 -4.52 -13.16 4.32
N LYS A 94 -5.76 -13.02 3.83
CA LYS A 94 -6.56 -14.09 3.21
C LYS A 94 -6.22 -14.28 1.73
N GLY A 95 -5.87 -13.20 1.03
CA GLY A 95 -5.46 -13.25 -0.37
C GLY A 95 -4.14 -14.02 -0.57
N THR A 96 -4.15 -15.02 -1.46
CA THR A 96 -2.95 -15.80 -1.83
C THR A 96 -1.92 -14.95 -2.60
N SER A 97 -2.40 -13.94 -3.32
CA SER A 97 -1.59 -12.95 -4.04
C SER A 97 -2.20 -11.55 -3.91
N ASN A 98 -1.40 -10.53 -4.22
CA ASN A 98 -1.88 -9.14 -4.33
C ASN A 98 -3.09 -9.00 -5.28
N SER A 99 -3.09 -9.70 -6.43
CA SER A 99 -4.22 -9.65 -7.37
C SER A 99 -5.51 -10.22 -6.78
N THR A 100 -5.45 -11.35 -6.07
CA THR A 100 -6.64 -11.92 -5.40
C THR A 100 -7.22 -10.99 -4.33
N THR A 101 -6.37 -10.25 -3.61
CA THR A 101 -6.81 -9.20 -2.67
C THR A 101 -7.46 -8.04 -3.41
N VAL A 102 -6.88 -7.59 -4.52
CA VAL A 102 -7.41 -6.48 -5.32
C VAL A 102 -8.78 -6.82 -5.90
N GLU A 103 -8.93 -8.00 -6.49
CA GLU A 103 -10.22 -8.50 -7.00
C GLU A 103 -11.29 -8.61 -5.90
N ALA A 104 -10.91 -9.08 -4.71
CA ALA A 104 -11.81 -9.15 -3.55
C ALA A 104 -12.27 -7.75 -3.10
N ALA A 105 -11.35 -6.78 -3.05
CA ALA A 105 -11.69 -5.39 -2.75
C ALA A 105 -12.55 -4.74 -3.86
N VAL A 106 -12.37 -5.09 -5.14
CA VAL A 106 -13.27 -4.66 -6.23
C VAL A 106 -14.66 -5.27 -6.07
N ARG A 107 -14.79 -6.55 -5.66
CA ARG A 107 -16.09 -7.17 -5.34
C ARG A 107 -16.79 -6.45 -4.18
N ILE A 108 -16.05 -6.15 -3.10
CA ILE A 108 -16.54 -5.35 -1.97
C ILE A 108 -17.07 -4.00 -2.46
N LEU A 109 -16.25 -3.22 -3.20
CA LEU A 109 -16.63 -1.89 -3.70
C LEU A 109 -17.90 -1.93 -4.56
N ARG A 110 -18.01 -2.88 -5.49
CA ARG A 110 -19.24 -3.09 -6.29
C ARG A 110 -20.45 -3.37 -5.43
N SER A 111 -20.29 -4.19 -4.38
CA SER A 111 -21.40 -4.66 -3.53
C SER A 111 -21.99 -3.58 -2.61
N LEU A 112 -21.36 -2.40 -2.51
CA LEU A 112 -21.89 -1.23 -1.79
C LEU A 112 -23.03 -0.54 -2.55
N PHE A 113 -23.11 -0.74 -3.86
CA PHE A 113 -24.09 -0.08 -4.72
C PHE A 113 -25.26 -1.03 -5.04
N PRO A 114 -26.51 -0.54 -5.13
CA PRO A 114 -27.64 -1.31 -5.62
C PRO A 114 -27.38 -1.90 -7.03
N PRO A 115 -28.05 -3.02 -7.38
CA PRO A 115 -28.01 -3.59 -8.73
C PRO A 115 -28.33 -2.55 -9.82
N TYR A 116 -27.72 -2.72 -10.99
CA TYR A 116 -27.82 -1.84 -12.17
C TYR A 116 -27.34 -0.39 -12.00
N LEU A 117 -27.23 0.18 -10.79
CA LEU A 117 -26.86 1.59 -10.59
C LEU A 117 -25.51 1.95 -11.23
N LEU A 118 -24.52 1.07 -11.10
CA LEU A 118 -23.19 1.24 -11.71
C LEU A 118 -23.26 1.21 -13.25
N GLU A 119 -24.11 0.35 -13.80
CA GLU A 119 -24.28 0.16 -15.24
C GLU A 119 -25.04 1.34 -15.87
N LEU A 120 -26.11 1.82 -15.23
CA LEU A 120 -26.81 3.05 -15.60
C LEU A 120 -25.89 4.27 -15.47
N TYR A 121 -25.08 4.37 -14.41
CA TYR A 121 -24.11 5.45 -14.26
C TYR A 121 -23.09 5.46 -15.40
N LYS A 122 -22.48 4.29 -15.69
CA LYS A 122 -21.49 4.12 -16.76
C LYS A 122 -22.07 4.34 -18.15
N MET A 123 -23.35 4.03 -18.37
CA MET A 123 -24.04 4.22 -19.64
C MET A 123 -24.50 5.68 -19.85
N LEU A 124 -25.08 6.31 -18.82
CA LEU A 124 -25.78 7.58 -18.95
C LEU A 124 -24.95 8.79 -18.52
N ILE A 125 -24.12 8.67 -17.48
CA ILE A 125 -23.41 9.80 -16.87
C ILE A 125 -21.94 9.85 -17.29
N ALA A 126 -21.25 8.70 -17.31
CA ALA A 126 -19.82 8.65 -17.66
C ALA A 126 -19.48 9.24 -19.05
N PRO A 127 -20.33 9.16 -20.10
CA PRO A 127 -20.05 9.82 -21.38
C PRO A 127 -20.25 11.34 -21.39
N ILE A 128 -20.97 11.92 -20.41
CA ILE A 128 -21.39 13.33 -20.45
C ILE A 128 -20.18 14.27 -20.39
N GLY A 129 -20.12 15.20 -21.36
CA GLY A 129 -19.03 16.17 -21.46
C GLY A 129 -17.65 15.53 -21.67
N GLY A 130 -17.60 14.39 -22.39
CA GLY A 130 -16.35 13.64 -22.58
C GLY A 130 -15.80 13.05 -21.28
N GLY A 131 -16.66 12.73 -20.32
CA GLY A 131 -16.27 12.23 -18.99
C GLY A 131 -15.81 13.30 -18.00
N ARG A 132 -15.56 14.55 -18.42
CA ARG A 132 -15.16 15.64 -17.50
C ARG A 132 -16.23 15.92 -16.45
N ILE A 133 -17.51 15.96 -16.86
CA ILE A 133 -18.64 16.20 -15.94
C ILE A 133 -18.79 15.03 -14.96
N ALA A 134 -18.64 13.79 -15.43
CA ALA A 134 -18.62 12.60 -14.59
C ALA A 134 -17.49 12.64 -13.55
N ALA A 135 -16.27 13.00 -13.97
CA ALA A 135 -15.09 13.12 -13.11
C ALA A 135 -15.26 14.20 -12.02
N MET A 136 -15.79 15.39 -12.37
CA MET A 136 -16.13 16.44 -11.39
C MET A 136 -17.22 15.98 -10.42
N MET A 137 -18.22 15.22 -10.90
CA MET A 137 -19.31 14.72 -10.06
C MET A 137 -18.80 13.70 -9.03
N VAL A 138 -17.99 12.71 -9.43
CA VAL A 138 -17.47 11.70 -8.50
C VAL A 138 -16.45 12.29 -7.51
N ALA A 139 -15.66 13.29 -7.91
CA ALA A 139 -14.78 14.01 -6.99
C ALA A 139 -15.58 14.68 -5.85
N ARG A 140 -16.67 15.38 -6.18
CA ARG A 140 -17.58 16.01 -5.21
C ARG A 140 -18.30 14.97 -4.34
N VAL A 141 -18.81 13.89 -4.92
CA VAL A 141 -19.46 12.80 -4.16
C VAL A 141 -18.48 12.15 -3.20
N THR A 142 -17.24 11.87 -3.62
CA THR A 142 -16.20 11.29 -2.77
C THR A 142 -15.90 12.16 -1.55
N VAL A 143 -15.82 13.48 -1.70
CA VAL A 143 -15.67 14.40 -0.56
C VAL A 143 -16.91 14.42 0.35
N LEU A 144 -18.12 14.25 -0.20
CA LEU A 144 -19.35 14.23 0.60
C LEU A 144 -19.57 12.89 1.34
N THR A 145 -19.16 11.74 0.78
CA THR A 145 -19.53 10.41 1.30
C THR A 145 -18.38 9.58 1.86
N CYS A 146 -17.11 9.97 1.66
CA CYS A 146 -15.95 9.15 2.02
C CYS A 146 -15.00 9.78 3.06
N GLN A 147 -15.30 10.97 3.60
CA GLN A 147 -14.45 11.61 4.63
C GLN A 147 -14.42 10.83 5.96
N TRP A 148 -15.47 10.09 6.31
CA TRP A 148 -15.44 9.19 7.48
C TRP A 148 -14.37 8.07 7.35
N LEU A 149 -14.12 7.62 6.12
CA LEU A 149 -13.17 6.58 5.77
C LEU A 149 -11.75 7.13 5.61
N MET A 150 -11.62 8.32 5.01
CA MET A 150 -10.32 8.86 4.60
C MET A 150 -9.81 10.01 5.47
N GLY A 151 -10.65 10.65 6.27
CA GLY A 151 -10.32 11.90 6.97
C GLY A 151 -10.59 13.16 6.11
N PRO A 152 -10.18 14.35 6.59
CA PRO A 152 -10.50 15.63 5.96
C PRO A 152 -10.03 15.68 4.50
N SER A 153 -10.98 15.96 3.60
CA SER A 153 -10.78 15.90 2.15
C SER A 153 -11.36 17.13 1.45
N LYS A 154 -10.67 17.64 0.43
CA LYS A 154 -11.07 18.83 -0.34
C LYS A 154 -11.00 18.55 -1.84
N VAL A 155 -11.96 19.08 -2.61
CA VAL A 155 -11.89 19.04 -4.09
C VAL A 155 -10.83 20.04 -4.55
N ASN A 156 -9.94 19.61 -5.44
CA ASN A 156 -8.93 20.47 -6.06
C ASN A 156 -8.92 20.34 -7.59
N SER A 157 -8.20 21.25 -8.24
CA SER A 157 -7.95 21.17 -9.69
C SER A 157 -6.83 20.18 -9.97
N VAL A 158 -6.98 19.39 -11.04
CA VAL A 158 -5.97 18.46 -11.57
C VAL A 158 -5.84 18.64 -13.06
N ASP A 159 -4.64 18.44 -13.59
CA ASP A 159 -4.36 18.53 -15.01
C ASP A 159 -4.77 17.23 -15.72
N LEU A 160 -5.51 17.36 -16.82
CA LEU A 160 -5.95 16.24 -17.65
C LEU A 160 -4.95 15.95 -18.77
N PRO A 161 -4.96 14.74 -19.36
CA PRO A 161 -4.05 14.37 -20.47
C PRO A 161 -4.19 15.24 -21.73
N ASP A 162 -5.25 16.04 -21.84
CA ASP A 162 -5.48 16.99 -22.93
C ASP A 162 -4.90 18.41 -22.65
N GLY A 163 -4.17 18.58 -21.54
CA GLY A 163 -3.55 19.84 -21.16
C GLY A 163 -4.50 20.86 -20.52
N THR A 164 -5.77 20.51 -20.30
CA THR A 164 -6.72 21.37 -19.56
C THR A 164 -6.79 20.97 -18.08
N SER A 165 -6.99 21.93 -17.18
CA SER A 165 -7.20 21.66 -15.76
C SER A 165 -8.69 21.54 -15.43
N CYS A 166 -9.02 20.64 -14.52
CA CYS A 166 -10.40 20.29 -14.17
C CYS A 166 -10.56 20.13 -12.65
N SER A 167 -11.69 20.58 -12.10
CA SER A 167 -12.02 20.44 -10.67
C SER A 167 -12.55 19.03 -10.37
N SER A 168 -11.73 18.03 -10.70
CA SER A 168 -11.95 16.59 -10.54
C SER A 168 -10.85 15.91 -9.70
N GLY A 169 -10.06 16.69 -8.98
CA GLY A 169 -9.16 16.18 -7.95
C GLY A 169 -9.86 16.05 -6.59
N VAL A 170 -9.41 15.11 -5.77
CA VAL A 170 -9.66 15.13 -4.33
C VAL A 170 -8.34 14.98 -3.60
N TYR A 171 -7.98 15.97 -2.79
CA TYR A 171 -6.84 15.90 -1.89
C TYR A 171 -7.31 15.53 -0.48
N VAL A 172 -6.78 14.44 0.06
CA VAL A 172 -6.97 14.01 1.45
C VAL A 172 -5.76 14.48 2.24
N GLU A 173 -5.97 15.39 3.20
CA GLU A 173 -4.89 16.06 3.92
C GLU A 173 -4.10 15.09 4.81
N ARG A 174 -4.80 14.13 5.42
CA ARG A 174 -4.22 13.02 6.18
C ARG A 174 -5.14 11.80 6.10
N CYS A 175 -4.70 10.78 5.37
CA CYS A 175 -5.49 9.59 5.05
C CYS A 175 -5.61 8.65 6.27
N ARG A 176 -6.74 8.73 6.99
CA ARG A 176 -7.06 7.90 8.16
C ARG A 176 -6.87 6.40 7.89
N TYR A 177 -7.21 5.93 6.69
CA TYR A 177 -7.06 4.52 6.32
C TYR A 177 -5.60 4.07 6.21
N LEU A 178 -4.72 4.94 5.71
CA LEU A 178 -3.27 4.69 5.67
C LEU A 178 -2.64 4.87 7.05
N GLU A 179 -3.05 5.90 7.80
CA GLU A 179 -2.56 6.18 9.16
C GLU A 179 -2.88 5.06 10.15
N GLU A 180 -4.09 4.50 10.12
CA GLU A 180 -4.44 3.44 11.08
C GLU A 180 -3.96 2.04 10.68
N SER A 181 -3.99 1.70 9.37
CA SER A 181 -3.46 0.40 8.89
C SER A 181 -1.93 0.31 8.90
N LYS A 182 -1.24 1.47 8.95
CA LYS A 182 0.21 1.60 9.15
C LYS A 182 1.04 0.80 8.14
N CYS A 183 0.49 0.52 6.95
CA CYS A 183 1.12 -0.39 5.98
C CYS A 183 0.79 -0.09 4.51
N VAL A 184 1.84 0.23 3.74
CA VAL A 184 1.83 0.38 2.27
C VAL A 184 1.07 -0.74 1.58
N GLY A 185 1.34 -2.00 1.94
CA GLY A 185 0.73 -3.18 1.32
C GLY A 185 -0.80 -3.30 1.50
N ILE A 186 -1.39 -2.62 2.48
CA ILE A 186 -2.85 -2.56 2.66
C ILE A 186 -3.41 -1.38 1.87
N CYS A 187 -2.82 -0.19 2.02
CA CYS A 187 -3.20 0.99 1.25
C CYS A 187 -3.21 0.71 -0.27
N THR A 188 -2.18 0.03 -0.78
CA THR A 188 -2.06 -0.32 -2.21
C THR A 188 -3.09 -1.36 -2.65
N ASN A 189 -3.15 -2.53 -1.99
CA ASN A 189 -3.94 -3.68 -2.48
C ASN A 189 -5.40 -3.71 -2.01
N THR A 190 -5.79 -2.91 -1.01
CA THR A 190 -7.19 -2.82 -0.52
C THR A 190 -7.86 -1.47 -0.78
N CYS A 191 -7.09 -0.41 -1.03
CA CYS A 191 -7.64 0.92 -1.35
C CYS A 191 -7.24 1.39 -2.76
N LYS A 192 -5.96 1.68 -3.04
CA LYS A 192 -5.52 2.27 -4.33
C LYS A 192 -5.89 1.42 -5.55
N PHE A 193 -5.28 0.25 -5.75
CA PHE A 193 -5.52 -0.52 -6.97
C PHE A 193 -6.99 -0.93 -7.12
N PRO A 194 -7.71 -1.38 -6.08
CA PRO A 194 -9.14 -1.69 -6.19
C PRO A 194 -10.00 -0.48 -6.58
N THR A 195 -9.72 0.70 -6.05
CA THR A 195 -10.50 1.91 -6.32
C THR A 195 -10.23 2.42 -7.73
N GLN A 196 -8.98 2.42 -8.19
CA GLN A 196 -8.64 2.73 -9.60
C GLN A 196 -9.33 1.77 -10.58
N THR A 197 -9.28 0.46 -10.34
CA THR A 197 -9.97 -0.56 -11.14
C THR A 197 -11.49 -0.39 -11.10
N PHE A 198 -12.08 -0.17 -9.92
CA PHE A 198 -13.51 0.06 -9.77
C PHE A 198 -14.00 1.28 -10.55
N PHE A 199 -13.33 2.43 -10.41
CA PHE A 199 -13.75 3.64 -11.11
C PHE A 199 -13.59 3.51 -12.63
N LYS A 200 -12.47 2.97 -13.11
CA LYS A 200 -12.23 2.74 -14.53
C LYS A 200 -13.23 1.74 -15.14
N ASP A 201 -13.31 0.54 -14.57
CA ASP A 201 -13.97 -0.60 -15.23
C ASP A 201 -15.47 -0.71 -14.88
N HIS A 202 -15.90 -0.21 -13.71
CA HIS A 202 -17.32 -0.23 -13.30
C HIS A 202 -18.02 1.14 -13.32
N MET A 203 -17.35 2.24 -13.00
CA MET A 203 -17.94 3.59 -13.14
C MET A 203 -17.71 4.23 -14.51
N GLY A 204 -16.73 3.75 -15.30
CA GLY A 204 -16.36 4.35 -16.59
C GLY A 204 -15.56 5.66 -16.49
N VAL A 205 -15.03 5.98 -15.30
CA VAL A 205 -14.27 7.21 -15.03
C VAL A 205 -12.84 6.82 -14.66
N PRO A 206 -11.81 7.14 -15.47
CA PRO A 206 -10.42 6.91 -15.07
C PRO A 206 -10.09 7.61 -13.74
N LEU A 207 -9.28 6.95 -12.92
CA LEU A 207 -8.77 7.49 -11.66
C LEU A 207 -7.31 7.06 -11.47
N LEU A 208 -6.44 8.04 -11.21
CA LEU A 208 -5.10 7.86 -10.65
C LEU A 208 -5.09 8.27 -9.17
N MET A 209 -4.48 7.46 -8.32
CA MET A 209 -4.30 7.71 -6.88
C MET A 209 -2.82 7.75 -6.50
N GLU A 210 -2.45 8.78 -5.75
CA GLU A 210 -1.09 9.08 -5.32
C GLU A 210 -1.08 9.26 -3.79
N PRO A 211 -1.00 8.16 -3.01
CA PRO A 211 -0.76 8.22 -1.57
C PRO A 211 0.69 8.61 -1.27
N ASN A 212 0.89 9.48 -0.29
CA ASN A 212 2.20 9.83 0.26
C ASN A 212 2.40 9.10 1.60
N PHE A 213 3.42 8.24 1.67
CA PHE A 213 3.69 7.43 2.87
C PHE A 213 4.49 8.18 3.95
N GLY A 214 5.00 9.38 3.67
CA GLY A 214 5.72 10.22 4.63
C GLY A 214 4.80 11.10 5.48
N ASP A 215 3.86 11.82 4.86
CA ASP A 215 2.92 12.72 5.55
C ASP A 215 1.50 12.14 5.74
N TYR A 216 1.26 10.95 5.18
CA TYR A 216 -0.03 10.23 5.13
C TYR A 216 -1.10 10.86 4.23
N SER A 217 -0.81 11.89 3.43
CA SER A 217 -1.77 12.48 2.49
C SER A 217 -2.07 11.56 1.30
N CYS A 218 -3.11 11.87 0.53
CA CYS A 218 -3.43 11.14 -0.70
C CYS A 218 -4.14 12.02 -1.73
N GLN A 219 -3.62 12.07 -2.96
CA GLN A 219 -4.25 12.76 -4.10
C GLN A 219 -4.99 11.76 -4.99
N PHE A 220 -6.27 12.02 -5.25
CA PHE A 220 -7.09 11.36 -6.26
C PHE A 220 -7.19 12.28 -7.48
N LYS A 221 -7.04 11.74 -8.70
CA LYS A 221 -7.15 12.48 -9.96
C LYS A 221 -8.19 11.79 -10.85
N PHE A 222 -9.46 12.19 -10.74
CA PHE A 222 -10.53 11.65 -11.59
C PHE A 222 -10.44 12.27 -12.99
N GLY A 223 -10.63 11.44 -14.01
CA GLY A 223 -10.37 11.75 -15.42
C GLY A 223 -8.96 11.41 -15.89
N VAL A 224 -8.05 10.99 -14.98
CA VAL A 224 -6.66 10.64 -15.30
C VAL A 224 -6.47 9.12 -15.27
N LEU A 225 -5.79 8.57 -16.27
CA LEU A 225 -5.42 7.15 -16.32
C LEU A 225 -4.14 6.90 -15.50
N PRO A 226 -4.07 5.81 -14.70
CA PRO A 226 -2.82 5.37 -14.09
C PRO A 226 -1.73 5.01 -15.12
N PRO A 227 -0.44 5.17 -14.79
CA PRO A 227 0.65 4.58 -15.57
C PRO A 227 0.59 3.05 -15.52
N GLN A 228 1.23 2.37 -16.48
CA GLN A 228 1.37 0.91 -16.45
C GLN A 228 2.34 0.47 -15.34
N ASP A 229 3.52 1.11 -15.27
CA ASP A 229 4.51 0.89 -14.22
C ASP A 229 4.27 1.85 -13.05
N ASP A 230 3.56 1.38 -12.03
CA ASP A 230 3.30 2.16 -10.81
C ASP A 230 4.52 2.10 -9.86
N ALA A 231 5.19 3.24 -9.67
CA ALA A 231 6.39 3.34 -8.83
C ALA A 231 6.16 2.84 -7.39
N ILE A 232 4.92 2.95 -6.89
CA ILE A 232 4.54 2.54 -5.53
C ILE A 232 4.64 1.02 -5.32
N LEU A 233 4.77 0.21 -6.38
CA LEU A 233 5.09 -1.22 -6.28
C LEU A 233 6.52 -1.49 -5.74
N LYS A 234 7.39 -0.46 -5.69
CA LYS A 234 8.78 -0.56 -5.21
C LYS A 234 8.95 -0.01 -3.78
N GLU A 235 7.91 0.57 -3.19
CA GLU A 235 7.97 1.23 -1.88
C GLU A 235 8.17 0.20 -0.75
N PRO A 236 9.09 0.45 0.21
CA PRO A 236 9.28 -0.42 1.36
C PRO A 236 8.06 -0.39 2.30
N CYS A 237 7.91 -1.43 3.11
CA CYS A 237 6.90 -1.41 4.17
C CYS A 237 7.28 -0.38 5.24
N LEU A 238 6.34 0.49 5.61
CA LEU A 238 6.40 1.32 6.82
C LEU A 238 6.85 0.48 8.03
N GLU A 239 7.72 1.03 8.88
CA GLU A 239 8.34 0.31 10.00
C GLU A 239 7.32 -0.34 10.94
N ALA A 240 6.22 0.39 11.19
CA ALA A 240 5.09 -0.01 12.03
C ALA A 240 4.13 -1.02 11.38
N CYS A 241 4.33 -1.44 10.12
CA CYS A 241 3.41 -2.36 9.44
C CYS A 241 3.33 -3.72 10.16
N PRO A 242 2.18 -4.10 10.75
CA PRO A 242 2.07 -5.36 11.50
C PRO A 242 2.15 -6.58 10.57
N ASN A 243 1.76 -6.45 9.30
CA ASN A 243 1.88 -7.52 8.30
C ASN A 243 3.36 -7.85 8.02
N ALA A 244 4.21 -6.83 7.92
CA ALA A 244 5.66 -6.99 7.73
C ALA A 244 6.31 -7.56 9.00
N SER A 245 5.91 -7.10 10.18
CA SER A 245 6.39 -7.65 11.47
C SER A 245 5.98 -9.11 11.67
N ARG A 246 4.74 -9.51 11.33
CA ARG A 246 4.31 -10.92 11.35
C ARG A 246 5.11 -11.77 10.37
N ARG A 247 5.33 -11.31 9.13
CA ARG A 247 6.17 -12.03 8.15
C ARG A 247 7.61 -12.22 8.66
N ARG A 248 8.21 -11.19 9.27
CA ARG A 248 9.54 -11.26 9.91
C ARG A 248 9.58 -12.26 11.07
N MET A 249 8.53 -12.37 11.87
CA MET A 249 8.42 -13.38 12.95
C MET A 249 8.31 -14.80 12.40
N VAL A 250 7.45 -15.03 11.40
CA VAL A 250 7.29 -16.36 10.78
C VAL A 250 8.60 -16.83 10.14
N ALA A 251 9.29 -15.97 9.41
CA ALA A 251 10.59 -16.31 8.80
C ALA A 251 11.63 -16.75 9.85
N LYS A 252 11.74 -16.03 10.99
CA LYS A 252 12.63 -16.42 12.10
C LYS A 252 12.24 -17.75 12.74
N ASN A 253 10.94 -18.04 12.87
CA ASN A 253 10.49 -19.31 13.46
C ASN A 253 10.77 -20.50 12.54
N VAL A 254 10.70 -20.31 11.22
CA VAL A 254 11.13 -21.33 10.24
C VAL A 254 12.62 -21.58 10.35
N ASP A 255 13.45 -20.52 10.32
CA ASP A 255 14.91 -20.59 10.46
C ASP A 255 15.34 -21.40 11.71
N VAL A 256 14.74 -21.08 12.86
CA VAL A 256 14.95 -21.79 14.14
C VAL A 256 14.46 -23.25 14.13
N THR A 257 13.46 -23.62 13.34
CA THR A 257 13.02 -25.02 13.21
C THR A 257 13.77 -25.80 12.13
N THR A 258 14.46 -25.13 11.20
CA THR A 258 15.33 -25.77 10.19
C THR A 258 16.75 -26.06 10.68
N CYS A 259 17.20 -25.49 11.80
CA CYS A 259 18.48 -25.87 12.43
C CYS A 259 18.37 -27.21 13.17
N PRO A 260 19.04 -28.29 12.70
CA PRO A 260 19.15 -29.51 13.49
C PRO A 260 20.02 -29.24 14.73
N LYS A 261 19.63 -29.79 15.88
CA LYS A 261 20.44 -29.76 17.10
C LYS A 261 21.54 -30.83 16.99
N THR A 262 22.74 -30.40 16.65
CA THR A 262 24.00 -31.14 16.85
C THR A 262 24.46 -31.01 18.30
#